data_AF-A0A5N5JLU5-F1
#
_entry.id   AF-A0A5N5JLU5-F1
#
_cell.length_a   1.000
_cell.length_b   1.000
_cell.length_c   1.000
_cell.angle_alpha   90.00
_cell.angle_beta   90.00
_cell.angle_gamma   90.00
#
_symmetry.space_group_name_H-M   'P 1'
#
loop_
_entity.id
_entity.type
_entity.pdbx_description
1 polymer ?
#
loop_
_entity_poly.entity_id
_entity_poly.type
_entity_poly.pdbx_seq_one_letter_code
_entity_poly.pdbx_strand_id
1 'polypeptide(L)'
;MRDAMNNLGGDSNKINPSVPVDLVIDHSVQVDVARSENAVQANMELGFQRNKERFAFLKWGSNAFQNMLVVPLVSGIVHQVNLEYLGRVVFNTDGLLYPDSVVGTDSHTTMIDELGVAGWGVGGIEAEAAMLGQPMSMVLPGVVGFKLSGKLRDGVTATDLVLTVTQMLRKHRVVGKFVEFYGEGMSELSLANRATIANMSPESDETVSSSVLLKECRDTQLRCGSSGHDQVDDSKAIAPVGMDVESDPENAILERLTFKDINGLVEQNVQLKSLVRDLSDQIEDREMVFKEKFEMELKKTH
;
A
#
# COMPACT_ATOMS: atom_id res chain seq x y z
N MET A 1 -27.59 6.80 3.24
CA MET A 1 -28.16 5.67 4.02
C MET A 1 -28.95 6.11 5.25
N ARG A 2 -28.39 6.95 6.14
CA ARG A 2 -29.12 7.48 7.32
C ARG A 2 -30.47 8.12 6.98
N ASP A 3 -30.53 8.98 5.96
CA ASP A 3 -31.78 9.61 5.54
C ASP A 3 -32.79 8.58 5.01
N ALA A 4 -32.34 7.59 4.25
CA ALA A 4 -33.21 6.51 3.78
C ALA A 4 -33.77 5.68 4.95
N MET A 5 -32.95 5.38 5.96
CA MET A 5 -33.38 4.68 7.18
C MET A 5 -34.45 5.48 7.92
N ASN A 6 -34.26 6.80 8.08
CA ASN A 6 -35.25 7.69 8.69
C ASN A 6 -36.56 7.74 7.88
N ASN A 7 -36.47 7.86 6.55
CA ASN A 7 -37.64 7.88 5.66
C ASN A 7 -38.47 6.59 5.71
N LEU A 8 -37.82 5.46 6.02
CA LEU A 8 -38.48 4.17 6.23
C LEU A 8 -38.97 3.98 7.68
N GLY A 9 -38.85 4.99 8.54
CA GLY A 9 -39.28 4.95 9.95
C GLY A 9 -38.33 4.19 10.87
N GLY A 10 -37.11 3.88 10.42
CA GLY A 10 -36.08 3.22 11.19
C GLY A 10 -35.16 4.19 11.93
N ASP A 11 -34.35 3.65 12.84
CA ASP A 11 -33.31 4.41 13.56
C ASP A 11 -32.06 4.57 12.70
N SER A 12 -31.76 5.80 12.29
CA SER A 12 -30.57 6.14 11.50
C SER A 12 -29.24 5.92 12.23
N ASN A 13 -29.23 5.87 13.57
CA ASN A 13 -28.00 5.60 14.31
C ASN A 13 -27.50 4.17 14.13
N LYS A 14 -28.35 3.25 13.66
CA LYS A 14 -27.94 1.91 13.24
C LYS A 14 -27.05 1.90 12.00
N ILE A 15 -27.07 2.97 11.21
CA ILE A 15 -26.10 3.16 10.13
C ILE A 15 -24.82 3.72 10.77
N ASN A 16 -23.96 2.81 11.20
CA ASN A 16 -22.66 3.09 11.78
C ASN A 16 -21.66 1.97 11.42
N PRO A 17 -20.36 2.29 11.23
CA PRO A 17 -19.35 1.26 11.08
C PRO A 17 -19.33 0.27 12.25
N SER A 18 -19.41 -1.02 11.93
CA SER A 18 -19.33 -2.16 12.84
C SER A 18 -17.88 -2.59 13.09
N VAL A 19 -16.95 -2.14 12.24
CA VAL A 19 -15.51 -2.34 12.34
C VAL A 19 -14.79 -0.99 12.44
N PRO A 20 -13.54 -0.93 12.93
CA PRO A 20 -12.72 0.28 12.87
C PRO A 20 -12.52 0.75 11.43
N VAL A 21 -12.62 2.06 11.20
CA VAL A 21 -12.45 2.70 9.91
C VAL A 21 -11.50 3.87 10.06
N ASP A 22 -10.36 3.79 9.39
CA ASP A 22 -9.33 4.80 9.40
C ASP A 22 -9.28 5.51 8.04
N LEU A 23 -9.65 6.79 8.01
CA LEU A 23 -9.65 7.61 6.80
C LEU A 23 -8.44 8.53 6.81
N VAL A 24 -7.54 8.36 5.84
CA VAL A 24 -6.35 9.21 5.65
C VAL A 24 -6.60 10.19 4.52
N ILE A 25 -6.33 11.48 4.77
CA ILE A 25 -6.47 12.54 3.77
C ILE A 25 -5.10 12.86 3.15
N ASP A 26 -4.86 12.35 1.95
CA ASP A 26 -3.58 12.49 1.24
C ASP A 26 -3.74 12.94 -0.23
N HIS A 27 -4.83 12.57 -0.91
CA HIS A 27 -5.11 12.87 -2.32
C HIS A 27 -5.58 14.31 -2.63
N SER A 28 -5.41 15.25 -1.70
CA SER A 28 -5.92 16.63 -1.85
C SER A 28 -4.84 17.71 -1.98
N VAL A 29 -3.57 17.38 -1.74
CA VAL A 29 -2.44 18.31 -1.88
C VAL A 29 -1.88 18.21 -3.30
N GLN A 30 -1.57 19.36 -3.90
CA GLN A 30 -0.93 19.46 -5.21
C GLN A 30 0.39 20.23 -5.08
N VAL A 31 1.31 19.99 -6.01
CA VAL A 31 2.59 20.72 -6.05
C VAL A 31 2.40 21.98 -6.89
N ASP A 32 1.81 23.02 -6.29
CA ASP A 32 1.65 24.34 -6.93
C ASP A 32 2.94 25.18 -6.83
N VAL A 33 3.65 25.05 -5.71
CA VAL A 33 4.93 25.69 -5.42
C VAL A 33 5.97 24.62 -5.16
N ALA A 34 7.15 24.75 -5.75
CA ALA A 34 8.29 23.86 -5.54
C ALA A 34 9.58 24.67 -5.41
N ARG A 35 10.64 24.05 -4.84
CA ARG A 35 11.98 24.64 -4.70
C ARG A 35 12.01 25.98 -3.94
N SER A 36 11.13 26.13 -2.96
CA SER A 36 11.08 27.28 -2.06
C SER A 36 10.95 26.80 -0.62
N GLU A 37 11.54 27.52 0.33
CA GLU A 37 11.46 27.19 1.76
C GLU A 37 10.01 27.16 2.27
N ASN A 38 9.13 27.97 1.69
CA ASN A 38 7.71 28.04 2.04
C ASN A 38 6.81 27.10 1.19
N ALA A 39 7.37 26.29 0.30
CA ALA A 39 6.59 25.49 -0.65
C ALA A 39 5.58 24.55 0.03
N VAL A 40 6.03 23.88 1.09
CA VAL A 40 5.21 22.94 1.87
C VAL A 40 3.97 23.65 2.43
N GLN A 41 4.17 24.76 3.13
CA GLN A 41 3.08 25.54 3.72
C GLN A 41 2.15 26.13 2.66
N ALA A 42 2.69 26.65 1.56
CA ALA A 42 1.91 27.24 0.48
C ALA A 42 0.98 26.20 -0.19
N ASN A 43 1.51 25.02 -0.50
CA ASN A 43 0.73 23.93 -1.10
C ASN A 43 -0.37 23.42 -0.15
N MET A 44 -0.10 23.38 1.15
CA MET A 44 -1.09 23.01 2.16
C MET A 44 -2.24 24.02 2.24
N GLU A 45 -1.92 25.31 2.30
CA GLU A 45 -2.93 26.37 2.35
C GLU A 45 -3.82 26.35 1.10
N LEU A 46 -3.23 26.20 -0.08
CA LEU A 46 -3.96 26.06 -1.34
C LEU A 46 -4.83 24.79 -1.36
N GLY A 47 -4.30 23.66 -0.90
CA GLY A 47 -5.05 22.41 -0.76
C GLY A 47 -6.25 22.56 0.17
N PHE A 48 -6.09 23.28 1.29
CA PHE A 48 -7.16 23.57 2.25
C PHE A 48 -8.24 24.48 1.66
N GLN A 49 -7.84 25.56 0.98
CA GLN A 49 -8.79 26.47 0.35
C GLN A 49 -9.63 25.77 -0.73
N ARG A 50 -9.00 24.91 -1.55
CA ARG A 50 -9.68 24.16 -2.62
C ARG A 50 -10.64 23.10 -2.08
N ASN A 51 -10.35 22.49 -0.93
CA ASN A 51 -11.08 21.32 -0.41
C ASN A 51 -11.85 21.60 0.89
N LYS A 52 -12.09 22.88 1.24
CA LYS A 52 -12.71 23.30 2.50
C LYS A 52 -14.03 22.56 2.80
N GLU A 53 -14.90 22.42 1.82
CA GLU A 53 -16.19 21.72 1.97
C GLU A 53 -15.99 20.22 2.25
N ARG A 54 -15.08 19.57 1.51
CA ARG A 54 -14.75 18.15 1.71
C ARG A 54 -14.19 17.91 3.11
N PHE A 55 -13.31 18.78 3.61
CA PHE A 55 -12.77 18.66 4.95
C PHE A 55 -13.81 18.93 6.04
N ALA A 56 -14.73 19.88 5.82
CA ALA A 56 -15.87 20.07 6.71
C ALA A 56 -16.76 18.82 6.76
N PHE A 57 -17.01 18.19 5.61
CA PHE A 57 -17.78 16.96 5.52
C PHE A 57 -17.09 15.78 6.22
N LEU A 58 -15.79 15.57 5.99
CA LEU A 58 -15.03 14.50 6.65
C LEU A 58 -14.93 14.71 8.17
N LYS A 59 -14.72 15.96 8.61
CA LYS A 59 -14.76 16.32 10.03
C LYS A 59 -16.13 16.12 10.65
N TRP A 60 -17.21 16.41 9.92
CA TRP A 60 -18.54 16.05 10.38
C TRP A 60 -18.68 14.53 10.51
N GLY A 61 -18.23 13.77 9.50
CA GLY A 61 -18.26 12.30 9.49
C GLY A 61 -17.56 11.69 10.71
N SER A 62 -16.36 12.17 11.03
CA SER A 62 -15.59 11.69 12.20
C SER A 62 -16.30 11.90 13.54
N ASN A 63 -17.21 12.88 13.63
CA ASN A 63 -18.00 13.12 14.84
C ASN A 63 -19.37 12.42 14.80
N ALA A 64 -19.90 12.21 13.60
CA ALA A 64 -21.23 11.63 13.38
C ALA A 64 -21.24 10.09 13.43
N PHE A 65 -20.09 9.46 13.21
CA PHE A 65 -19.92 8.01 13.22
C PHE A 65 -18.96 7.58 14.33
N GLN A 66 -19.32 6.50 15.04
CA GLN A 66 -18.42 5.80 15.95
C GLN A 66 -17.49 4.90 15.14
N ASN A 67 -16.33 4.56 15.71
CA ASN A 67 -15.29 3.75 15.06
C ASN A 67 -14.69 4.38 13.79
N MET A 68 -14.81 5.70 13.62
CA MET A 68 -14.23 6.42 12.49
C MET A 68 -13.12 7.34 12.95
N LEU A 69 -11.89 7.02 12.60
CA LEU A 69 -10.73 7.90 12.76
C LEU A 69 -10.50 8.66 11.45
N VAL A 70 -10.25 9.97 11.55
CA VAL A 70 -9.82 10.78 10.40
C VAL A 70 -8.42 11.30 10.69
N VAL A 71 -7.45 10.80 9.93
CA VAL A 71 -6.07 11.27 9.95
C VAL A 71 -5.99 12.53 9.09
N PRO A 72 -5.60 13.68 9.67
CA PRO A 72 -5.57 14.94 8.95
C PRO A 72 -4.47 14.97 7.89
N LEU A 73 -4.56 15.99 7.03
CA LEU A 73 -3.49 16.38 6.11
C LEU A 73 -2.13 16.42 6.80
N VAL A 74 -1.07 16.24 6.02
CA VAL A 74 0.34 16.36 6.44
C VAL A 74 0.86 15.16 7.26
N SER A 75 0.00 14.21 7.59
CA SER A 75 0.41 13.01 8.35
C SER A 75 1.13 11.97 7.50
N GLY A 76 1.04 12.07 6.16
CA GLY A 76 1.66 11.13 5.23
C GLY A 76 0.68 10.65 4.16
N ILE A 77 1.08 9.61 3.42
CA ILE A 77 0.26 8.91 2.42
C ILE A 77 -0.35 7.68 3.10
N VAL A 78 -1.58 7.31 2.73
CA VAL A 78 -2.38 6.28 3.40
C VAL A 78 -1.62 4.98 3.68
N HIS A 79 -0.89 4.44 2.69
CA HIS A 79 -0.20 3.16 2.86
C HIS A 79 1.01 3.24 3.79
N GLN A 80 1.75 4.36 3.77
CA GLN A 80 2.87 4.58 4.69
C GLN A 80 2.38 4.79 6.12
N VAL A 81 1.33 5.60 6.30
CA VAL A 81 0.68 5.79 7.60
C VAL A 81 0.10 4.47 8.10
N ASN A 82 -0.43 3.63 7.20
CA ASN A 82 -0.93 2.31 7.56
C ASN A 82 0.21 1.40 8.06
N LEU A 83 1.30 1.30 7.31
CA LEU A 83 2.45 0.47 7.67
C LEU A 83 3.12 0.92 8.99
N GLU A 84 3.22 2.24 9.21
CA GLU A 84 3.97 2.79 10.34
C GLU A 84 3.12 3.03 11.60
N TYR A 85 1.81 3.24 11.46
CA TYR A 85 0.98 3.71 12.58
C TYR A 85 -0.34 2.95 12.77
N LEU A 86 -1.10 2.70 11.70
CA LEU A 86 -2.45 2.12 11.83
C LEU A 86 -2.45 0.59 11.91
N GLY A 87 -1.49 -0.09 11.27
CA GLY A 87 -1.37 -1.53 11.23
C GLY A 87 -1.13 -2.12 12.62
N ARG A 88 -2.03 -3.02 13.04
CA ARG A 88 -2.03 -3.60 14.40
C ARG A 88 -1.36 -4.97 14.44
N VAL A 89 -1.31 -5.68 13.31
CA VAL A 89 -0.82 -7.06 13.15
C VAL A 89 -1.69 -8.10 13.87
N VAL A 90 -2.03 -7.86 15.14
CA VAL A 90 -2.94 -8.66 15.95
C VAL A 90 -3.87 -7.73 16.72
N PHE A 91 -5.17 -8.01 16.67
CA PHE A 91 -6.16 -7.38 17.52
C PHE A 91 -6.36 -8.19 18.80
N ASN A 92 -6.66 -7.49 19.89
CA ASN A 92 -7.15 -8.07 21.14
C ASN A 92 -8.51 -7.45 21.47
N THR A 93 -9.58 -8.23 21.35
CA THR A 93 -10.94 -7.81 21.72
C THR A 93 -11.44 -8.70 22.84
N ASP A 94 -11.57 -8.14 24.05
CA ASP A 94 -12.06 -8.86 25.23
C ASP A 94 -11.31 -10.19 25.52
N GLY A 95 -10.00 -10.23 25.26
CA GLY A 95 -9.15 -11.41 25.44
C GLY A 95 -9.17 -12.38 24.26
N LEU A 96 -9.92 -12.10 23.19
CA LEU A 96 -9.83 -12.81 21.92
C LEU A 96 -8.75 -12.16 21.05
N LEU A 97 -7.68 -12.93 20.79
CA LEU A 97 -6.63 -12.56 19.85
C LEU A 97 -6.97 -13.05 18.44
N TYR A 98 -6.89 -12.17 17.45
CA TYR A 98 -7.10 -12.52 16.04
C TYR A 98 -6.19 -11.68 15.13
N PRO A 99 -5.78 -12.21 13.96
CA PRO A 99 -4.91 -11.48 13.04
C PRO A 99 -5.59 -10.24 12.49
N ASP A 100 -4.80 -9.21 12.25
CA ASP A 100 -5.22 -8.02 11.52
C ASP A 100 -5.47 -8.37 10.04
N SER A 101 -6.48 -7.74 9.47
CA SER A 101 -6.84 -7.83 8.05
C SER A 101 -7.55 -6.54 7.64
N VAL A 102 -7.31 -6.05 6.43
CA VAL A 102 -7.83 -4.75 6.00
C VAL A 102 -8.26 -4.77 4.54
N VAL A 103 -9.43 -4.18 4.25
CA VAL A 103 -9.79 -3.79 2.89
C VAL A 103 -9.84 -2.28 2.81
N GLY A 104 -9.24 -1.72 1.77
CA GLY A 104 -9.17 -0.27 1.59
C GLY A 104 -9.80 0.16 0.27
N THR A 105 -10.30 1.39 0.20
CA THR A 105 -10.81 1.99 -1.03
C THR A 105 -9.69 2.50 -1.95
N ASP A 106 -8.51 1.91 -1.82
CA ASP A 106 -7.30 2.22 -2.56
C ASP A 106 -6.66 0.88 -2.99
N SER A 107 -6.24 0.78 -4.25
CA SER A 107 -5.67 -0.43 -4.81
C SER A 107 -4.39 -0.89 -4.11
N HIS A 108 -3.56 0.06 -3.66
CA HIS A 108 -2.24 -0.19 -3.09
C HIS A 108 -2.31 -0.51 -1.58
N THR A 109 -3.51 -0.75 -1.05
CA THR A 109 -3.73 -1.28 0.32
C THR A 109 -2.89 -2.53 0.60
N THR A 110 -2.56 -3.30 -0.44
CA THR A 110 -1.67 -4.46 -0.43
C THR A 110 -0.28 -4.17 0.16
N MET A 111 0.18 -2.92 0.24
CA MET A 111 1.46 -2.57 0.88
C MET A 111 1.58 -3.09 2.33
N ILE A 112 0.45 -3.23 3.04
CA ILE A 112 0.41 -3.71 4.43
C ILE A 112 0.69 -5.23 4.57
N ASP A 113 0.59 -5.99 3.48
CA ASP A 113 0.76 -7.45 3.44
C ASP A 113 2.13 -7.92 3.95
N GLU A 114 3.13 -7.04 3.87
CA GLU A 114 4.51 -7.29 4.26
C GLU A 114 4.76 -7.08 5.75
N LEU A 115 3.77 -6.52 6.45
CA LEU A 115 3.65 -6.56 7.90
C LEU A 115 2.91 -7.84 8.38
N GLY A 116 2.56 -8.74 7.46
CA GLY A 116 1.80 -9.97 7.75
C GLY A 116 0.30 -9.74 7.95
N VAL A 117 -0.21 -8.59 7.52
CA VAL A 117 -1.64 -8.23 7.57
C VAL A 117 -2.26 -8.50 6.22
N ALA A 118 -3.23 -9.40 6.12
CA ALA A 118 -3.88 -9.66 4.84
C ALA A 118 -4.74 -8.46 4.40
N GLY A 119 -4.35 -7.75 3.33
CA GLY A 119 -5.13 -6.63 2.85
C GLY A 119 -5.05 -6.33 1.36
N TRP A 120 -6.13 -5.76 0.84
CA TRP A 120 -6.26 -5.46 -0.60
C TRP A 120 -7.26 -4.35 -0.87
N GLY A 121 -7.18 -3.81 -2.09
CA GLY A 121 -8.09 -2.77 -2.56
C GLY A 121 -9.47 -3.30 -2.95
N VAL A 122 -10.52 -2.55 -2.60
CA VAL A 122 -11.91 -2.82 -2.97
C VAL A 122 -12.62 -1.54 -3.43
N GLY A 123 -13.79 -1.68 -4.04
CA GLY A 123 -14.64 -0.55 -4.38
C GLY A 123 -15.27 0.09 -3.13
N GLY A 124 -15.75 1.34 -3.27
CA GLY A 124 -16.39 2.06 -2.18
C GLY A 124 -17.66 1.38 -1.66
N ILE A 125 -18.42 0.71 -2.52
CA ILE A 125 -19.65 0.00 -2.14
C ILE A 125 -19.32 -1.23 -1.30
N GLU A 126 -18.30 -1.99 -1.70
CA GLU A 126 -17.81 -3.15 -0.95
C GLU A 126 -17.26 -2.72 0.42
N ALA A 127 -16.49 -1.63 0.46
CA ALA A 127 -16.02 -1.06 1.72
C ALA A 127 -17.19 -0.63 2.63
N GLU A 128 -18.19 0.07 2.08
CA GLU A 128 -19.40 0.45 2.83
C GLU A 128 -20.17 -0.77 3.36
N ALA A 129 -20.28 -1.85 2.57
CA ALA A 129 -20.91 -3.09 3.00
C ALA A 129 -20.13 -3.76 4.13
N ALA A 130 -18.80 -3.84 4.01
CA ALA A 130 -17.91 -4.36 5.06
C ALA A 130 -18.01 -3.53 6.34
N MET A 131 -18.05 -2.20 6.22
CA MET A 131 -18.29 -1.28 7.34
C MET A 131 -19.61 -1.58 8.05
N LEU A 132 -20.64 -2.06 7.35
CA LEU A 132 -21.93 -2.44 7.95
C LEU A 132 -22.00 -3.92 8.38
N GLY A 133 -20.85 -4.61 8.42
CA GLY A 133 -20.73 -5.98 8.91
C GLY A 133 -21.09 -7.05 7.87
N GLN A 134 -21.22 -6.70 6.58
CA GLN A 134 -21.34 -7.71 5.53
C GLN A 134 -19.97 -8.36 5.28
N PRO A 135 -19.85 -9.70 5.36
CA PRO A 135 -18.63 -10.39 4.98
C PRO A 135 -18.31 -10.16 3.50
N MET A 136 -17.03 -10.04 3.18
CA MET A 136 -16.56 -9.99 1.80
C MET A 136 -16.76 -11.35 1.13
N SER A 137 -17.40 -11.35 -0.05
CA SER A 137 -17.53 -12.55 -0.87
C SER A 137 -16.35 -12.65 -1.83
N MET A 138 -15.58 -13.73 -1.73
CA MET A 138 -14.49 -14.01 -2.66
C MET A 138 -14.45 -15.49 -3.05
N VAL A 139 -14.02 -15.77 -4.27
CA VAL A 139 -13.63 -17.13 -4.66
C VAL A 139 -12.32 -17.44 -3.93
N LEU A 140 -12.19 -18.66 -3.40
CA LEU A 140 -10.94 -19.09 -2.77
C LEU A 140 -9.80 -18.96 -3.80
N PRO A 141 -8.84 -18.05 -3.59
CA PRO A 141 -7.83 -17.75 -4.60
C PRO A 141 -6.78 -18.86 -4.62
N GLY A 142 -6.20 -19.10 -5.81
CA GLY A 142 -4.99 -19.91 -5.90
C GLY A 142 -3.81 -19.17 -5.29
N VAL A 143 -2.84 -19.89 -4.73
CA VAL A 143 -1.61 -19.32 -4.16
C VAL A 143 -0.41 -19.65 -5.04
N VAL A 144 0.28 -18.62 -5.52
CA VAL A 144 1.53 -18.71 -6.27
C VAL A 144 2.69 -18.42 -5.33
N GLY A 145 3.55 -19.42 -5.11
CA GLY A 145 4.77 -19.23 -4.32
C GLY A 145 5.85 -18.57 -5.16
N PHE A 146 6.38 -17.44 -4.70
CA PHE A 146 7.50 -16.73 -5.32
C PHE A 146 8.78 -16.90 -4.49
N LYS A 147 9.66 -17.80 -4.92
CA LYS A 147 10.91 -18.08 -4.18
C LYS A 147 12.02 -17.09 -4.54
N LEU A 148 12.45 -16.27 -3.58
CA LEU A 148 13.64 -15.43 -3.67
C LEU A 148 14.88 -16.13 -3.07
N SER A 149 16.00 -16.06 -3.79
CA SER A 149 17.30 -16.58 -3.38
C SER A 149 18.44 -15.64 -3.76
N GLY A 150 19.56 -15.72 -3.03
CA GLY A 150 20.70 -14.84 -3.21
C GLY A 150 20.56 -13.47 -2.53
N LYS A 151 21.45 -12.54 -2.88
CA LYS A 151 21.53 -11.17 -2.34
C LYS A 151 21.44 -10.15 -3.48
N LEU A 152 20.93 -8.95 -3.18
CA LEU A 152 21.01 -7.82 -4.11
C LEU A 152 22.48 -7.43 -4.32
N ARG A 153 22.87 -7.11 -5.56
CA ARG A 153 24.20 -6.56 -5.86
C ARG A 153 24.29 -5.12 -5.38
N ASP A 154 25.51 -4.66 -5.11
CA ASP A 154 25.78 -3.25 -4.84
C ASP A 154 25.30 -2.37 -6.02
N GLY A 155 24.59 -1.29 -5.70
CA GLY A 155 24.02 -0.36 -6.69
C GLY A 155 22.64 -0.74 -7.23
N VAL A 156 22.10 -1.91 -6.88
CA VAL A 156 20.71 -2.28 -7.17
C VAL A 156 19.77 -1.60 -6.18
N THR A 157 18.69 -0.98 -6.67
CA THR A 157 17.68 -0.36 -5.80
C THR A 157 16.45 -1.24 -5.57
N ALA A 158 15.67 -0.92 -4.54
CA ALA A 158 14.36 -1.53 -4.31
C ALA A 158 13.44 -1.42 -5.54
N THR A 159 13.51 -0.29 -6.25
CA THR A 159 12.78 -0.04 -7.49
C THR A 159 13.18 -1.04 -8.59
N ASP A 160 14.46 -1.35 -8.73
CA ASP A 160 14.91 -2.33 -9.72
C ASP A 160 14.34 -3.72 -9.42
N LEU A 161 14.35 -4.12 -8.15
CA LEU A 161 13.80 -5.38 -7.71
C LEU A 161 12.29 -5.46 -7.99
N VAL A 162 11.51 -4.46 -7.55
CA VAL A 162 10.05 -4.53 -7.69
C VAL A 162 9.59 -4.51 -9.15
N LEU A 163 10.23 -3.70 -10.00
CA LEU A 163 9.87 -3.64 -11.42
C LEU A 163 10.12 -4.98 -12.10
N THR A 164 11.20 -5.67 -11.73
CA THR A 164 11.48 -7.01 -12.22
C THR A 164 10.44 -8.02 -11.73
N VAL A 165 10.16 -8.03 -10.43
CA VAL A 165 9.15 -8.95 -9.83
C VAL A 165 7.81 -8.74 -10.52
N THR A 166 7.40 -7.47 -10.68
CA THR A 166 6.17 -7.08 -11.38
C THR A 166 6.14 -7.65 -12.80
N GLN A 167 7.19 -7.42 -13.58
CA GLN A 167 7.28 -7.90 -14.96
C GLN A 167 7.13 -9.44 -15.05
N MET A 168 7.74 -10.17 -14.10
CA MET A 168 7.68 -11.62 -14.05
C MET A 168 6.29 -12.12 -13.68
N LEU A 169 5.66 -11.54 -12.65
CA LEU A 169 4.31 -11.89 -12.21
C LEU A 169 3.28 -11.63 -13.32
N ARG A 170 3.37 -10.48 -14.00
CA ARG A 170 2.54 -10.19 -15.18
C ARG A 170 2.71 -11.21 -16.29
N LYS A 171 3.94 -11.63 -16.59
CA LYS A 171 4.21 -12.65 -17.60
C LYS A 171 3.63 -14.01 -17.21
N HIS A 172 3.61 -14.30 -15.91
CA HIS A 172 3.06 -15.55 -15.36
C HIS A 172 1.53 -15.53 -15.21
N ARG A 173 0.89 -14.35 -15.26
CA ARG A 173 -0.57 -14.14 -15.18
C ARG A 173 -1.16 -14.59 -13.85
N VAL A 174 -0.89 -13.82 -12.80
CA VAL A 174 -1.36 -14.05 -11.44
C VAL A 174 -2.69 -13.36 -11.10
N VAL A 175 -3.47 -12.99 -12.13
CA VAL A 175 -4.78 -12.34 -11.99
C VAL A 175 -5.70 -13.12 -11.04
N GLY A 176 -6.14 -12.47 -9.96
CA GLY A 176 -7.07 -13.06 -8.99
C GLY A 176 -6.47 -14.19 -8.13
N LYS A 177 -5.14 -14.29 -8.09
CA LYS A 177 -4.40 -15.21 -7.21
C LYS A 177 -3.73 -14.43 -6.09
N PHE A 178 -3.33 -15.15 -5.05
CA PHE A 178 -2.39 -14.66 -4.04
C PHE A 178 -0.96 -14.98 -4.46
N VAL A 179 -0.03 -14.11 -4.13
CA VAL A 179 1.40 -14.34 -4.29
C VAL A 179 2.04 -14.39 -2.90
N GLU A 180 2.72 -15.48 -2.59
CA GLU A 180 3.42 -15.65 -1.32
C GLU A 180 4.93 -15.68 -1.55
N PHE A 181 5.64 -14.70 -1.01
CA PHE A 181 7.08 -14.56 -1.16
C PHE A 181 7.80 -15.35 -0.07
N TYR A 182 8.75 -16.20 -0.48
CA TYR A 182 9.48 -17.08 0.44
C TYR A 182 10.93 -17.32 0.00
N GLY A 183 11.73 -17.95 0.85
CA GLY A 183 13.13 -18.30 0.57
C GLY A 183 14.16 -17.37 1.20
N GLU A 184 15.43 -17.78 1.14
CA GLU A 184 16.55 -17.11 1.81
C GLU A 184 16.73 -15.63 1.40
N GLY A 185 16.38 -15.29 0.15
CA GLY A 185 16.50 -13.93 -0.35
C GLY A 185 15.57 -12.94 0.37
N MET A 186 14.48 -13.42 0.98
CA MET A 186 13.56 -12.56 1.74
C MET A 186 14.20 -12.00 3.01
N SER A 187 15.07 -12.77 3.68
CA SER A 187 15.77 -12.32 4.88
C SER A 187 16.83 -11.25 4.63
N GLU A 188 17.14 -10.99 3.36
CA GLU A 188 18.10 -9.96 2.94
C GLU A 188 17.39 -8.63 2.59
N LEU A 189 16.06 -8.61 2.55
CA LEU A 189 15.27 -7.43 2.22
C LEU A 189 14.75 -6.74 3.48
N SER A 190 14.98 -5.42 3.57
CA SER A 190 14.33 -4.61 4.60
C SER A 190 12.81 -4.63 4.44
N LEU A 191 12.06 -4.37 5.53
CA LEU A 191 10.61 -4.24 5.46
C LEU A 191 10.17 -3.20 4.41
N ALA A 192 10.88 -2.07 4.29
CA ALA A 192 10.58 -1.07 3.28
C ALA A 192 10.68 -1.62 1.84
N ASN A 193 11.71 -2.43 1.55
CA ASN A 193 11.86 -3.06 0.24
C ASN A 193 10.80 -4.11 -0.01
N ARG A 194 10.43 -4.88 1.03
CA ARG A 194 9.35 -5.85 0.97
C ARG A 194 8.01 -5.17 0.71
N ALA A 195 7.66 -4.16 1.51
CA ALA A 195 6.46 -3.33 1.33
C ALA A 195 6.40 -2.68 -0.06
N THR A 196 7.54 -2.31 -0.65
CA THR A 196 7.59 -1.81 -2.03
C THR A 196 7.13 -2.88 -3.03
N ILE A 197 7.45 -4.17 -2.81
CA ILE A 197 6.99 -5.28 -3.65
C ILE A 197 5.48 -5.43 -3.55
N ALA A 198 4.94 -5.56 -2.35
CA ALA A 198 3.50 -5.74 -2.15
C ALA A 198 2.67 -4.52 -2.58
N ASN A 199 3.22 -3.32 -2.46
CA ASN A 199 2.61 -2.11 -3.00
C ASN A 199 2.37 -2.21 -4.51
N MET A 200 3.21 -2.94 -5.26
CA MET A 200 3.06 -3.09 -6.72
C MET A 200 2.18 -4.27 -7.16
N SER A 201 1.40 -4.83 -6.24
CA SER A 201 0.47 -5.91 -6.57
C SER A 201 -0.62 -5.55 -7.57
N PRO A 202 -1.25 -4.36 -7.50
CA PRO A 202 -2.20 -3.93 -8.52
C PRO A 202 -1.59 -3.91 -9.94
N GLU A 203 -0.31 -3.56 -10.08
CA GLU A 203 0.39 -3.52 -11.36
C GLU A 203 0.73 -4.93 -11.90
N SER A 204 0.82 -5.91 -11.00
CA SER A 204 1.14 -7.31 -11.28
C SER A 204 -0.11 -8.20 -11.44
N ASP A 205 -1.28 -7.63 -11.17
CA ASP A 205 -2.64 -8.18 -11.21
C ASP A 205 -2.97 -9.21 -10.09
N GLU A 206 -2.08 -9.49 -9.14
CA GLU A 206 -2.44 -10.29 -7.96
C GLU A 206 -3.34 -9.54 -6.97
N THR A 207 -4.07 -10.29 -6.15
CA THR A 207 -4.99 -9.74 -5.16
C THR A 207 -4.30 -9.39 -3.84
N VAL A 208 -3.31 -10.19 -3.44
CA VAL A 208 -2.55 -10.07 -2.17
C VAL A 208 -1.11 -10.51 -2.45
N SER A 209 -0.14 -9.82 -1.85
CA SER A 209 1.28 -10.15 -1.92
C SER A 209 1.91 -10.13 -0.53
N SER A 210 2.07 -11.30 0.10
CA SER A 210 2.61 -11.38 1.45
C SER A 210 3.92 -12.17 1.52
N SER A 211 4.86 -11.72 2.34
CA SER A 211 5.96 -12.55 2.82
C SER A 211 5.73 -12.93 4.28
N VAL A 212 5.45 -14.20 4.55
CA VAL A 212 5.25 -14.66 5.92
C VAL A 212 6.60 -14.75 6.63
N LEU A 213 7.03 -13.64 7.23
CA LEU A 213 8.13 -13.57 8.19
C LEU A 213 7.64 -12.82 9.45
N LEU A 214 6.94 -13.55 10.33
CA LEU A 214 6.46 -13.05 11.64
C LEU A 214 7.57 -12.46 12.53
N LYS A 215 8.85 -12.82 12.30
CA LYS A 215 9.97 -12.45 13.16
C LYS A 215 10.36 -10.96 13.08
N GLU A 216 10.22 -10.32 11.91
CA GLU A 216 10.56 -8.90 11.73
C GLU A 216 9.38 -7.95 11.95
N CYS A 217 8.13 -8.43 11.81
CA CYS A 217 6.92 -7.64 12.05
C CYS A 217 6.88 -7.11 13.50
N ARG A 218 7.38 -7.92 14.45
CA ARG A 218 7.55 -7.55 15.87
C ARG A 218 8.48 -6.36 16.08
N ASP A 219 9.59 -6.32 15.35
CA ASP A 219 10.63 -5.30 15.52
C ASP A 219 10.18 -3.94 14.97
N THR A 220 9.40 -3.93 13.88
CA THR A 220 8.84 -2.70 13.30
C THR A 220 7.77 -2.09 14.21
N GLN A 221 6.86 -2.90 14.75
CA GLN A 221 5.81 -2.43 15.66
C GLN A 221 6.40 -1.79 16.94
N LEU A 222 7.52 -2.34 17.44
CA LEU A 222 8.26 -1.79 18.58
C LEU A 222 9.03 -0.51 18.25
N ARG A 223 9.52 -0.35 17.01
CA ARG A 223 10.30 0.82 16.56
C ARG A 223 9.44 2.01 16.14
N CYS A 224 8.27 1.77 15.55
CA CYS A 224 7.37 2.82 15.08
C CYS A 224 6.49 3.43 16.19
N GLY A 225 6.67 3.02 17.45
CA GLY A 225 6.14 3.76 18.59
C GLY A 225 4.62 3.90 18.60
N SER A 226 3.89 2.79 18.57
CA SER A 226 2.50 2.75 19.04
C SER A 226 2.46 2.81 20.57
N SER A 227 2.94 3.92 21.13
CA SER A 227 2.67 4.36 22.48
C SER A 227 1.28 5.01 22.51
N GLY A 228 0.22 4.20 22.64
CA GLY A 228 -1.14 4.76 22.78
C GLY A 228 -2.33 3.80 22.83
N HIS A 229 -2.23 2.58 22.30
CA HIS A 229 -3.33 1.61 22.37
C HIS A 229 -2.83 0.32 23.02
N ASP A 230 -3.40 0.02 24.19
CA ASP A 230 -3.22 -1.17 25.02
C ASP A 230 -2.06 -2.10 24.60
N GLN A 231 -0.85 -1.73 25.03
CA GLN A 231 0.30 -2.60 24.91
C GLN A 231 0.13 -3.77 25.87
N VAL A 232 -0.41 -4.88 25.37
CA VAL A 232 -0.23 -6.17 25.98
C VAL A 232 1.01 -6.80 25.36
N ASP A 233 2.01 -7.08 26.20
CA ASP A 233 3.18 -7.91 25.88
C ASP A 233 2.76 -9.37 25.67
N ASP A 234 1.93 -9.62 24.65
CA ASP A 234 1.42 -10.94 24.26
C ASP A 234 2.22 -11.51 23.09
N SER A 235 3.49 -11.10 22.96
CA SER A 235 4.42 -11.56 21.94
C SER A 235 4.72 -13.07 22.00
N LYS A 236 4.27 -13.77 23.05
CA LYS A 236 4.32 -15.24 23.17
C LYS A 236 3.00 -15.95 22.80
N ALA A 237 1.90 -15.22 22.59
CA ALA A 237 0.57 -15.78 22.36
C ALA A 237 0.22 -15.94 20.86
N ILE A 238 1.10 -15.53 19.94
CA ILE A 238 0.91 -15.65 18.48
C ILE A 238 1.36 -17.05 17.97
N ALA A 239 2.22 -17.75 18.70
CA ALA A 239 2.71 -19.09 18.35
C ALA A 239 1.63 -20.20 18.21
N PRO A 240 0.53 -20.24 18.98
CA PRO A 240 -0.38 -21.39 18.95
C PRO A 240 -1.50 -21.32 17.90
N VAL A 241 -1.64 -20.24 17.12
CA VAL A 241 -2.71 -20.12 16.09
C VAL A 241 -2.36 -20.84 14.78
N GLY A 242 -1.19 -21.49 14.70
CA GLY A 242 -0.76 -22.20 13.48
C GLY A 242 -0.29 -21.25 12.36
N MET A 243 -0.02 -19.99 12.70
CA MET A 243 0.66 -19.02 11.82
C MET A 243 2.19 -19.11 11.92
N ASP A 244 2.73 -19.99 12.77
CA ASP A 244 4.16 -20.27 12.83
C ASP A 244 4.63 -20.94 11.52
N VAL A 245 5.57 -20.26 10.87
CA VAL A 245 6.20 -20.60 9.57
C VAL A 245 7.08 -21.88 9.63
N GLU A 246 6.96 -22.69 10.68
CA GLU A 246 7.54 -24.04 10.71
C GLU A 246 6.70 -25.04 9.90
N SER A 247 5.47 -24.66 9.49
CA SER A 247 4.78 -25.40 8.44
C SER A 247 5.46 -25.12 7.10
N ASP A 248 6.05 -26.15 6.52
CA ASP A 248 6.67 -26.11 5.19
C ASP A 248 5.73 -25.42 4.17
N PRO A 249 6.06 -24.20 3.66
CA PRO A 249 5.22 -23.49 2.70
C PRO A 249 4.97 -24.32 1.43
N GLU A 250 5.77 -25.38 1.24
CA GLU A 250 5.61 -26.36 0.18
C GLU A 250 4.22 -27.03 0.11
N ASN A 251 3.45 -27.09 1.21
CA ASN A 251 2.13 -27.74 1.23
C ASN A 251 0.96 -26.84 0.82
N ALA A 252 1.08 -25.51 0.91
CA ALA A 252 0.01 -24.56 0.56
C ALA A 252 0.15 -23.99 -0.87
N ILE A 253 1.35 -24.08 -1.46
CA ILE A 253 1.65 -23.52 -2.78
C ILE A 253 1.11 -24.43 -3.88
N LEU A 254 0.11 -23.95 -4.62
CA LEU A 254 -0.48 -24.65 -5.78
C LEU A 254 0.36 -24.49 -7.05
N GLU A 255 1.12 -23.39 -7.18
CA GLU A 255 1.95 -23.08 -8.34
C GLU A 255 3.27 -22.44 -7.88
N ARG A 256 4.41 -23.01 -8.31
CA ARG A 256 5.74 -22.60 -7.84
C ARG A 256 6.48 -21.81 -8.92
N LEU A 257 6.82 -20.57 -8.62
CA LEU A 257 7.83 -19.79 -9.34
C LEU A 257 9.14 -19.84 -8.54
N THR A 258 10.08 -20.67 -9.01
CA THR A 258 11.42 -20.75 -8.39
C THR A 258 12.38 -19.83 -9.13
N PHE A 259 12.98 -18.88 -8.42
CA PHE A 259 14.03 -18.05 -8.99
C PHE A 259 15.41 -18.38 -8.41
N LYS A 260 16.37 -18.63 -9.32
CA LYS A 260 17.80 -18.74 -8.98
C LYS A 260 18.44 -17.38 -9.22
N ASP A 261 18.79 -16.74 -8.11
CA ASP A 261 19.76 -15.66 -8.02
C ASP A 261 19.33 -14.27 -8.53
N ILE A 262 18.88 -13.42 -7.58
CA ILE A 262 18.56 -11.99 -7.76
C ILE A 262 19.66 -11.22 -8.54
N ASN A 263 20.91 -11.71 -8.53
CA ASN A 263 22.03 -11.16 -9.29
C ASN A 263 21.77 -10.96 -10.79
N GLY A 264 21.08 -11.89 -11.47
CA GLY A 264 20.88 -11.84 -12.93
C GLY A 264 19.78 -10.89 -13.41
N LEU A 265 18.91 -10.45 -12.50
CA LEU A 265 17.66 -9.76 -12.84
C LEU A 265 17.82 -8.27 -13.14
N VAL A 266 18.74 -7.61 -12.45
CA VAL A 266 18.86 -6.14 -12.50
C VAL A 266 19.61 -5.66 -13.74
N GLU A 267 20.34 -6.54 -14.41
CA GLU A 267 21.01 -6.20 -15.68
C GLU A 267 20.02 -5.69 -16.75
N GLN A 268 18.79 -6.22 -16.79
CA GLN A 268 17.76 -5.75 -17.72
C GLN A 268 17.19 -4.37 -17.35
N ASN A 269 16.97 -4.10 -16.06
CA ASN A 269 16.45 -2.80 -15.60
C ASN A 269 17.49 -1.68 -15.69
N VAL A 270 18.77 -1.98 -15.47
CA VAL A 270 19.87 -1.01 -15.69
C VAL A 270 19.96 -0.62 -17.17
N GLN A 271 19.83 -1.58 -18.09
CA GLN A 271 19.80 -1.30 -19.54
C GLN A 271 18.57 -0.47 -19.94
N LEU A 272 17.39 -0.78 -19.41
CA LEU A 272 16.18 0.00 -19.62
C LEU A 272 16.28 1.42 -19.04
N LYS A 273 16.88 1.59 -17.85
CA LYS A 273 17.16 2.91 -17.26
C LYS A 273 18.12 3.72 -18.13
N SER A 274 19.16 3.11 -18.69
CA SER A 274 20.03 3.76 -19.66
C SER A 274 19.23 4.24 -20.87
N LEU A 275 18.40 3.36 -21.45
CA LEU A 275 17.59 3.68 -22.62
C LEU A 275 16.58 4.80 -22.35
N VAL A 276 15.89 4.78 -21.20
CA VAL A 276 14.93 5.82 -20.80
C VAL A 276 15.63 7.15 -20.55
N ARG A 277 16.82 7.13 -19.94
CA ARG A 277 17.62 8.34 -19.72
C ARG A 277 18.06 8.94 -21.06
N ASP A 278 18.58 8.11 -21.97
CA ASP A 278 18.94 8.53 -23.33
C ASP A 278 17.73 9.09 -24.09
N LEU A 279 16.54 8.53 -23.90
CA LEU A 279 15.30 9.03 -24.51
C LEU A 279 14.85 10.36 -23.89
N SER A 280 15.00 10.52 -22.58
CA SER A 280 14.67 11.76 -21.86
C SER A 280 15.58 12.90 -22.30
N ASP A 281 16.88 12.65 -22.39
CA ASP A 281 17.85 13.62 -22.88
C ASP A 281 17.54 14.05 -24.33
N GLN A 282 17.14 13.10 -25.19
CA GLN A 282 16.68 13.40 -26.56
C GLN A 282 15.40 14.23 -26.62
N ILE A 283 14.49 14.07 -25.64
CA ILE A 283 13.25 14.87 -25.56
C ILE A 283 13.58 16.29 -25.12
N GLU A 284 14.44 16.47 -24.11
CA GLU A 284 14.89 17.78 -23.65
C GLU A 284 15.61 18.56 -24.76
N ASP A 285 16.51 17.90 -25.51
CA ASP A 285 17.19 18.48 -26.66
C ASP A 285 16.19 18.94 -27.75
N ARG A 286 15.16 18.12 -28.03
CA ARG A 286 14.12 18.47 -29.01
C ARG A 286 13.25 19.62 -28.54
N GLU A 287 12.90 19.69 -27.25
CA GLU A 287 12.19 20.83 -26.69
C GLU A 287 13.00 22.12 -26.75
N MET A 288 14.31 22.05 -26.50
CA MET A 288 15.22 23.19 -26.60
C MET A 288 15.28 23.72 -28.03
N VAL A 289 15.49 22.84 -29.01
CA VAL A 289 15.49 23.20 -30.44
C VAL A 289 14.14 23.76 -30.89
N PHE A 290 13.04 23.23 -30.36
CA PHE A 290 11.70 23.75 -30.65
C PHE A 290 11.51 25.16 -30.10
N LYS A 291 11.92 25.42 -28.85
CA LYS A 291 11.88 26.76 -28.22
C LYS A 291 12.72 27.78 -29.00
N GLU A 292 13.94 27.41 -29.40
CA GLU A 292 14.80 28.29 -30.20
C GLU A 292 14.18 28.63 -31.57
N LYS A 293 13.60 27.64 -32.26
CA LYS A 293 12.88 27.88 -33.53
C LYS A 293 11.64 28.75 -33.34
N PHE A 294 10.88 28.53 -32.27
CA PHE A 294 9.70 29.31 -31.95
C PHE A 294 10.05 30.77 -31.65
N GLU A 295 11.12 31.01 -30.87
CA GLU A 295 11.63 32.37 -30.62
C GLU A 295 12.18 33.05 -31.88
N MET A 296 12.85 32.31 -32.76
CA MET A 296 13.32 32.85 -34.04
C MET A 296 12.17 33.25 -34.96
N GLU A 297 11.09 32.47 -35.02
CA GLU A 297 9.90 32.83 -35.81
C GLU A 297 9.17 34.05 -35.23
N LEU A 298 9.04 34.15 -33.90
CA LEU A 298 8.48 35.33 -33.24
C LEU A 298 9.30 36.60 -33.52
N LYS A 299 10.63 36.49 -33.61
CA LYS A 299 11.52 37.61 -33.96
C LYS A 299 11.43 38.04 -35.43
N LYS A 300 10.92 37.19 -36.34
CA LYS A 300 10.68 37.55 -37.75
C LYS A 300 9.35 38.27 -37.98
N THR A 301 8.47 38.28 -36.98
CA THR A 301 7.12 38.89 -37.08
C THR A 301 7.05 40.32 -36.55
N HIS A 302 8.20 40.96 -36.29
CA HIS A 302 8.36 42.37 -35.97
C HIS A 302 9.37 43.01 -36.94
#